data_AF-A0A1B9DNK5-F1
#
_entry.id   AF-A0A1B9DNK5-F1
#
_cell.length_a   1.000
_cell.length_b   1.000
_cell.length_c   1.000
_cell.angle_alpha   90.00
_cell.angle_beta   90.00
_cell.angle_gamma   90.00
#
_symmetry.space_group_name_H-M   'P 1'
#
loop_
_entity.id
_entity.type
_entity.pdbx_description
1 polymer ?
#
loop_
_entity_poly.entity_id
_entity_poly.type
_entity_poly.pdbx_seq_one_letter_code
_entity_poly.pdbx_strand_id
1 'polypeptide(L)'
;MKKPTFHLILILIFFISCFTGSAKIAAHVDKTYFLQGKVDEKTIVLKIKCFNESPVRYLNYFFIEEKTDNYLEGNPMGNTWNFTSTDNQKKEISLVIKEEKDGNWKGFWREGANKKINLILSPIVINLDSKYYSYSQNKELDLYDAYKISILNLEKTKTEKISKHFTLNWYLEKESNISLFRLESETKKIKPDSINTVLENIQLSLIHTYFQYNPNRENLTFQPQITLLNETLLSFKLISNTILKNQNPVKTQQAFVLNLQNGVPIALEDIIWFDEKNAKPDANAISETYEYRKKLFAPKVFAILNELYPEKMQSNNCDLNKVSTWAIPNFAITKQGILFSFNHSPTCDFIDWAIIPFEKLTPYLQKKYKLN
;
A
#
# COMPACT_ATOMS: atom_id res chain seq x y z
N MET A 1 -0.75 -16.49 29.28
CA MET A 1 0.10 -15.42 28.72
C MET A 1 -0.34 -15.13 27.29
N LYS A 2 -1.11 -14.06 27.07
CA LYS A 2 -1.55 -13.62 25.74
C LYS A 2 -0.41 -12.82 25.09
N LYS A 3 0.06 -13.24 23.92
CA LYS A 3 0.97 -12.43 23.08
C LYS A 3 0.19 -11.22 22.54
N PRO A 4 0.69 -9.99 22.64
CA PRO A 4 0.05 -8.86 21.99
C PRO A 4 0.32 -8.98 20.48
N THR A 5 -0.73 -9.24 19.71
CA THR A 5 -0.74 -9.06 18.25
C THR A 5 -0.70 -7.56 17.98
N PHE A 6 0.46 -7.04 17.56
CA PHE A 6 0.56 -5.69 17.00
C PHE A 6 -0.15 -5.70 15.65
N HIS A 7 -1.36 -5.15 15.59
CA HIS A 7 -2.01 -4.84 14.32
C HIS A 7 -1.28 -3.65 13.70
N LEU A 8 -0.47 -3.92 12.69
CA LEU A 8 0.10 -2.90 11.82
C LEU A 8 -1.04 -2.28 11.00
N ILE A 9 -1.71 -1.28 11.56
CA ILE A 9 -2.64 -0.42 10.82
C ILE A 9 -1.77 0.43 9.90
N LEU A 10 -1.51 -0.11 8.70
CA LEU A 10 -1.01 0.67 7.57
C LEU A 10 -2.17 1.58 7.14
N ILE A 11 -2.23 2.78 7.72
CA ILE A 11 -3.15 3.82 7.30
C ILE A 11 -2.68 4.32 5.93
N LEU A 12 -3.10 3.62 4.87
CA LEU A 12 -3.02 4.12 3.50
C LEU A 12 -4.20 5.08 3.30
N ILE A 13 -4.17 6.24 3.95
CA ILE A 13 -5.18 7.28 3.73
C ILE A 13 -4.73 8.13 2.55
N PHE A 14 -5.28 7.81 1.38
CA PHE A 14 -5.51 8.78 0.32
C PHE A 14 -6.83 9.50 0.64
N PHE A 15 -6.77 10.59 1.42
CA PHE A 15 -7.89 11.54 1.43
C PHE A 15 -7.74 12.45 0.20
N ILE A 16 -8.33 12.03 -0.93
CA ILE A 16 -8.70 12.97 -1.99
C ILE A 16 -9.99 13.64 -1.50
N SER A 17 -9.83 14.80 -0.87
CA SER A 17 -10.94 15.67 -0.48
C SER A 17 -11.52 16.37 -1.71
N CYS A 18 -12.39 15.67 -2.44
CA CYS A 18 -13.44 16.31 -3.23
C CYS A 18 -14.78 15.96 -2.59
N PHE A 19 -15.11 16.64 -1.50
CA PHE A 19 -16.48 16.72 -1.01
C PHE A 19 -17.25 17.69 -1.91
N THR A 20 -17.87 17.16 -2.96
CA THR A 20 -19.11 17.75 -3.49
C THR A 20 -20.24 16.80 -3.16
N GLY A 21 -21.26 17.35 -2.49
CA GLY A 21 -22.32 16.61 -1.84
C GLY A 21 -23.09 15.67 -2.76
N SER A 22 -23.15 14.41 -2.36
CA SER A 22 -24.32 13.56 -2.50
C SER A 22 -24.22 12.53 -1.39
N ALA A 23 -25.25 12.43 -0.55
CA ALA A 23 -25.38 11.37 0.43
C ALA A 23 -25.42 10.04 -0.34
N LYS A 24 -24.25 9.41 -0.51
CA LYS A 24 -24.16 8.07 -1.08
C LYS A 24 -24.71 7.13 -0.01
N ILE A 25 -25.93 6.65 -0.23
CA ILE A 25 -26.41 5.42 0.39
C ILE A 25 -25.32 4.38 0.10
N ALA A 26 -24.67 3.87 1.14
CA ALA A 26 -23.71 2.80 0.99
C ALA A 26 -24.49 1.57 0.53
N ALA A 27 -24.43 1.26 -0.76
CA ALA A 27 -25.09 0.08 -1.31
C ALA A 27 -24.58 -1.16 -0.59
N HIS A 28 -25.49 -1.95 -0.02
CA HIS A 28 -25.15 -3.12 0.77
C HIS A 28 -24.79 -4.28 -0.17
N VAL A 29 -23.55 -4.78 -0.05
CA VAL A 29 -23.16 -6.01 -0.73
C VAL A 29 -23.88 -7.17 -0.08
N ASP A 30 -24.81 -7.78 -0.81
CA ASP A 30 -25.60 -8.92 -0.34
C ASP A 30 -24.78 -10.21 -0.38
N LYS A 31 -24.13 -10.45 -1.53
CA LYS A 31 -23.38 -11.67 -1.78
C LYS A 31 -22.20 -11.40 -2.69
N THR A 32 -21.08 -12.03 -2.38
CA THR A 32 -19.91 -12.07 -3.27
C THR A 32 -19.59 -13.52 -3.63
N TYR A 33 -19.43 -13.78 -4.93
CA TYR A 33 -18.96 -15.07 -5.44
C TYR A 33 -17.51 -14.96 -5.85
N PHE A 34 -16.73 -15.98 -5.48
CA PHE A 34 -15.32 -16.12 -5.80
C PHE A 34 -15.13 -17.42 -6.55
N LEU A 35 -14.88 -17.32 -7.86
CA LEU A 35 -14.88 -18.49 -8.76
C LEU A 35 -13.56 -18.58 -9.53
N GLN A 36 -13.18 -19.78 -9.93
CA GLN A 36 -12.05 -20.05 -10.82
C GLN A 36 -12.43 -21.09 -11.87
N GLY A 37 -11.82 -21.04 -13.03
CA GLY A 37 -12.01 -22.05 -14.08
C GLY A 37 -11.00 -21.88 -15.20
N LYS A 38 -11.32 -22.42 -16.38
CA LYS A 38 -10.47 -22.30 -17.58
C LYS A 38 -11.24 -21.70 -18.76
N VAL A 39 -10.56 -20.85 -19.51
CA VAL A 39 -10.97 -20.40 -20.85
C VAL A 39 -9.86 -20.83 -21.80
N ASP A 40 -10.15 -21.82 -22.65
CA ASP A 40 -9.14 -22.60 -23.36
C ASP A 40 -8.11 -23.15 -22.35
N GLU A 41 -6.83 -22.85 -22.51
CA GLU A 41 -5.76 -23.27 -21.60
C GLU A 41 -5.47 -22.28 -20.46
N LYS A 42 -6.06 -21.08 -20.51
CA LYS A 42 -5.79 -20.03 -19.52
C LYS A 42 -6.67 -20.18 -18.29
N THR A 43 -6.09 -20.00 -17.11
CA THR A 43 -6.86 -20.04 -15.85
C THR A 43 -7.46 -18.67 -15.57
N ILE A 44 -8.79 -18.62 -15.42
CA ILE A 44 -9.54 -17.40 -15.08
C ILE A 44 -9.96 -17.43 -13.62
N VAL A 45 -9.85 -16.28 -12.95
CA VAL A 45 -10.29 -16.07 -11.57
C VAL A 45 -11.29 -14.92 -11.56
N LEU A 46 -12.43 -15.09 -10.87
CA LEU A 46 -13.57 -14.18 -10.88
C LEU A 46 -13.96 -13.74 -9.46
N LYS A 47 -14.42 -12.50 -9.37
CA LYS A 47 -15.11 -11.94 -8.21
C LYS A 47 -16.39 -11.25 -8.67
N ILE A 48 -17.54 -11.77 -8.27
CA ILE A 48 -18.86 -11.22 -8.63
C ILE A 48 -19.50 -10.62 -7.39
N LYS A 49 -19.74 -9.30 -7.39
CA LYS A 49 -20.47 -8.59 -6.32
C LYS A 49 -21.94 -8.41 -6.71
N CYS A 50 -22.82 -8.80 -5.79
CA CYS A 50 -24.26 -8.60 -5.86
C CYS A 50 -24.66 -7.57 -4.81
N PHE A 51 -25.35 -6.51 -5.24
CA PHE A 51 -25.89 -5.49 -4.33
C PHE A 51 -27.39 -5.66 -4.21
N ASN A 52 -27.94 -5.49 -3.01
CA ASN A 52 -29.38 -5.64 -2.76
C ASN A 52 -30.21 -4.61 -3.55
N GLU A 53 -29.64 -3.43 -3.74
CA GLU A 53 -30.30 -2.27 -4.31
C GLU A 53 -30.16 -2.19 -5.83
N SER A 54 -29.49 -3.16 -6.48
CA SER A 54 -29.27 -3.15 -7.91
C SER A 54 -29.45 -4.53 -8.54
N PRO A 55 -30.15 -4.65 -9.68
CA PRO A 55 -30.17 -5.89 -10.47
C PRO A 55 -28.83 -6.14 -11.19
N VAL A 56 -27.97 -5.11 -11.30
CA VAL A 56 -26.66 -5.22 -11.92
C VAL A 56 -25.72 -6.05 -11.04
N ARG A 57 -24.92 -6.87 -11.69
CA ARG A 57 -23.87 -7.71 -11.10
C ARG A 57 -22.53 -7.23 -11.61
N TYR A 58 -21.63 -6.98 -10.68
CA TYR A 58 -20.33 -6.38 -10.96
C TYR A 58 -19.28 -7.49 -10.91
N LEU A 59 -18.61 -7.76 -12.03
CA LEU A 59 -17.66 -8.87 -12.14
C LEU A 59 -16.26 -8.32 -12.41
N ASN A 60 -15.33 -8.59 -11.49
CA ASN A 60 -13.91 -8.45 -11.73
C ASN A 60 -13.31 -9.80 -12.09
N TYR A 61 -12.38 -9.84 -13.04
CA TYR A 61 -11.67 -11.06 -13.39
C TYR A 61 -10.22 -10.80 -13.79
N PHE A 62 -9.36 -11.79 -13.61
CA PHE A 62 -8.04 -11.81 -14.23
C PHE A 62 -7.73 -13.22 -14.75
N PHE A 63 -6.89 -13.27 -15.78
CA PHE A 63 -6.19 -14.49 -16.17
C PHE A 63 -4.88 -14.59 -15.39
N ILE A 64 -4.54 -15.76 -14.87
CA ILE A 64 -3.33 -15.96 -14.04
C ILE A 64 -2.07 -15.48 -14.74
N GLU A 65 -1.97 -15.71 -16.04
CA GLU A 65 -0.82 -15.36 -16.88
C GLU A 65 -0.69 -13.85 -17.09
N GLU A 66 -1.79 -13.11 -16.99
CA GLU A 66 -1.84 -11.67 -17.24
C GLU A 66 -1.91 -10.85 -15.94
N LYS A 67 -2.41 -11.44 -14.84
CA LYS A 67 -2.65 -10.86 -13.50
C LYS A 67 -3.41 -9.51 -13.49
N THR A 68 -3.94 -9.15 -14.65
CA THR A 68 -4.53 -7.86 -14.95
C THR A 68 -6.02 -7.95 -14.69
N ASP A 69 -6.49 -7.21 -13.69
CA ASP A 69 -7.93 -7.08 -13.45
C ASP A 69 -8.65 -6.44 -14.63
N ASN A 70 -9.73 -7.09 -15.01
CA ASN A 70 -10.67 -6.68 -16.03
C ASN A 70 -12.07 -6.70 -15.43
N TYR A 71 -12.98 -6.00 -16.09
CA TYR A 71 -14.30 -5.72 -15.54
C TYR A 71 -15.40 -6.01 -16.57
N LEU A 72 -16.45 -6.69 -16.11
CA LEU A 72 -17.69 -6.91 -16.84
C LEU A 72 -18.88 -6.53 -15.96
N GLU A 73 -19.94 -6.05 -16.59
CA GLU A 73 -21.24 -5.85 -15.95
C GLU A 73 -22.24 -6.82 -16.53
N GLY A 74 -23.11 -7.35 -15.68
CA GLY A 74 -24.13 -8.27 -16.11
C GLY A 74 -25.44 -8.12 -15.37
N ASN A 75 -26.48 -8.72 -15.94
CA ASN A 75 -27.78 -8.83 -15.31
C ASN A 75 -28.22 -10.30 -15.29
N PRO A 76 -28.95 -10.73 -14.24
CA PRO A 76 -29.61 -12.02 -14.25
C PRO A 76 -30.75 -12.02 -15.28
N MET A 77 -30.81 -13.07 -16.10
CA MET A 77 -31.87 -13.40 -17.04
C MET A 77 -32.42 -14.79 -16.69
N GLY A 78 -33.42 -14.82 -15.80
CA GLY A 78 -33.84 -16.07 -15.15
C GLY A 78 -32.69 -16.65 -14.32
N ASN A 79 -32.33 -17.91 -14.58
CA ASN A 79 -31.23 -18.60 -13.88
C ASN A 79 -29.86 -18.41 -14.55
N THR A 80 -29.77 -17.61 -15.60
CA THR A 80 -28.54 -17.39 -16.36
C THR A 80 -28.09 -15.95 -16.19
N TRP A 81 -26.80 -15.73 -15.94
CA TRP A 81 -26.20 -14.41 -15.80
C TRP A 81 -25.38 -14.12 -17.04
N ASN A 82 -25.66 -12.98 -17.67
CA ASN A 82 -24.95 -12.52 -18.85
C ASN A 82 -24.14 -11.27 -18.51
N PHE A 83 -22.82 -11.37 -18.61
CA PHE A 83 -21.86 -10.30 -18.36
C PHE A 83 -21.25 -9.85 -19.67
N THR A 84 -21.14 -8.53 -19.86
CA THR A 84 -20.56 -7.90 -21.04
C THR A 84 -19.59 -6.81 -20.64
N SER A 85 -18.58 -6.55 -21.46
CA SER A 85 -17.67 -5.43 -21.22
C SER A 85 -18.38 -4.09 -21.41
N THR A 86 -18.13 -3.15 -20.50
CA THR A 86 -18.53 -1.74 -20.64
C THR A 86 -17.53 -0.92 -21.43
N ASP A 87 -16.35 -1.48 -21.72
CA ASP A 87 -15.33 -0.85 -22.54
C ASP A 87 -15.69 -1.01 -24.03
N ASN A 88 -15.84 0.12 -24.72
CA ASN A 88 -16.13 0.17 -26.16
C ASN A 88 -15.11 -0.59 -27.01
N GLN A 89 -13.86 -0.73 -26.56
CA GLN A 89 -12.81 -1.48 -27.25
C GLN A 89 -12.87 -2.99 -26.98
N LYS A 90 -13.54 -3.42 -25.90
CA LYS A 90 -13.71 -4.82 -25.50
C LYS A 90 -15.16 -5.32 -25.61
N LYS A 91 -16.01 -4.62 -26.37
CA LYS A 91 -17.43 -4.97 -26.61
C LYS A 91 -17.66 -6.41 -27.10
N GLU A 92 -16.61 -7.04 -27.59
CA GLU A 92 -16.60 -8.41 -28.08
C GLU A 92 -16.45 -9.47 -26.99
N ILE A 93 -16.17 -9.08 -25.73
CA ILE A 93 -16.03 -10.01 -24.60
C ILE A 93 -17.35 -10.13 -23.83
N SER A 94 -17.83 -11.36 -23.66
CA SER A 94 -18.96 -11.67 -22.76
C SER A 94 -18.80 -13.01 -22.06
N LEU A 95 -19.41 -13.12 -20.89
CA LEU A 95 -19.46 -14.34 -20.09
C LEU A 95 -20.92 -14.66 -19.75
N VAL A 96 -21.37 -15.85 -20.15
CA VAL A 96 -22.72 -16.33 -19.84
C VAL A 96 -22.60 -17.55 -18.94
N ILE A 97 -23.09 -17.45 -17.71
CA ILE A 97 -22.93 -18.50 -16.68
C ILE A 97 -24.22 -18.77 -15.93
N LYS A 98 -24.35 -19.96 -15.37
CA LYS A 98 -25.46 -20.40 -14.53
C LYS A 98 -24.92 -21.23 -13.36
N GLU A 99 -25.43 -20.97 -12.16
CA GLU A 99 -25.16 -21.77 -10.97
C GLU A 99 -25.84 -23.14 -11.08
N GLU A 100 -25.08 -24.20 -10.84
CA GLU A 100 -25.54 -25.58 -10.78
C GLU A 100 -25.78 -26.00 -9.33
N LYS A 101 -26.52 -27.10 -9.13
CA LYS A 101 -26.91 -27.57 -7.78
C LYS A 101 -25.74 -27.98 -6.89
N ASP A 102 -24.59 -28.30 -7.48
CA ASP A 102 -23.36 -28.69 -6.80
C ASP A 102 -22.49 -27.49 -6.38
N GLY A 103 -22.96 -26.26 -6.64
CA GLY A 103 -22.22 -25.02 -6.37
C GLY A 103 -21.20 -24.64 -7.43
N ASN A 104 -21.02 -25.47 -8.47
CA ASN A 104 -20.27 -25.09 -9.65
C ASN A 104 -21.11 -24.20 -10.56
N TRP A 105 -20.46 -23.52 -11.48
CA TRP A 105 -21.10 -22.70 -12.50
C TRP A 105 -20.72 -23.20 -13.87
N LYS A 106 -21.70 -23.30 -14.76
CA LYS A 106 -21.47 -23.71 -16.15
C LYS A 106 -21.86 -22.61 -17.09
N GLY A 107 -21.15 -22.52 -18.21
CA GLY A 107 -21.36 -21.43 -19.13
C GLY A 107 -20.40 -21.43 -20.29
N PHE A 108 -20.29 -20.26 -20.89
CA PHE A 108 -19.31 -20.01 -21.93
C PHE A 108 -18.75 -18.60 -21.86
N TRP A 109 -17.48 -18.51 -22.20
CA TRP A 109 -16.80 -17.27 -22.54
C TRP A 109 -16.95 -17.03 -24.05
N ARG A 110 -17.14 -15.78 -24.45
CA ARG A 110 -17.24 -15.40 -25.85
C ARG A 110 -16.22 -14.30 -26.15
N GLU A 111 -15.49 -14.51 -27.24
CA GLU A 111 -14.55 -13.55 -27.83
C GLU A 111 -15.00 -13.27 -29.27
N GLY A 112 -15.60 -12.10 -29.48
CA GLY A 112 -16.19 -11.72 -30.77
C GLY A 112 -17.44 -12.54 -31.10
N ALA A 113 -17.92 -12.42 -32.35
CA ALA A 113 -19.12 -13.12 -32.79
C ALA A 113 -18.95 -14.65 -32.89
N ASN A 114 -17.71 -15.13 -33.11
CA ASN A 114 -17.47 -16.47 -33.63
C ASN A 114 -16.79 -17.43 -32.65
N LYS A 115 -16.13 -16.92 -31.59
CA LYS A 115 -15.41 -17.80 -30.64
C LYS A 115 -16.22 -17.95 -29.36
N LYS A 116 -16.75 -19.17 -29.15
CA LYS A 116 -17.48 -19.58 -27.95
C LYS A 116 -16.71 -20.71 -27.27
N ILE A 117 -16.32 -20.48 -26.03
CA ILE A 117 -15.49 -21.38 -25.23
C ILE A 117 -16.31 -21.83 -24.04
N ASN A 118 -16.70 -23.10 -24.00
CA ASN A 118 -17.43 -23.63 -22.84
C ASN A 118 -16.50 -23.71 -21.64
N LEU A 119 -17.03 -23.40 -20.46
CA LEU A 119 -16.26 -23.40 -19.23
C LEU A 119 -17.08 -23.89 -18.05
N ILE A 120 -16.35 -24.37 -17.05
CA ILE A 120 -16.86 -24.70 -15.72
C ILE A 120 -16.08 -23.83 -14.74
N LEU A 121 -16.81 -23.16 -13.84
CA LEU A 121 -16.21 -22.40 -12.75
C LEU A 121 -16.56 -23.09 -11.43
N SER A 122 -15.56 -23.24 -10.58
CA SER A 122 -15.71 -23.76 -9.23
C SER A 122 -15.34 -22.68 -8.22
N PRO A 123 -15.80 -22.76 -6.97
CA PRO A 123 -15.35 -21.86 -5.91
C PRO A 123 -13.82 -21.81 -5.81
N ILE A 124 -13.26 -20.63 -5.55
CA ILE A 124 -11.82 -20.49 -5.27
C ILE A 124 -11.46 -21.26 -4.00
N VAL A 125 -10.37 -22.02 -4.07
CA VAL A 125 -9.72 -22.66 -2.91
C VAL A 125 -8.40 -21.95 -2.66
N ILE A 126 -8.21 -21.39 -1.45
CA ILE A 126 -6.94 -20.76 -1.09
C ILE A 126 -5.88 -21.84 -0.91
N ASN A 127 -4.71 -21.63 -1.51
CA ASN A 127 -3.52 -22.42 -1.22
C ASN A 127 -2.96 -22.04 0.17
N LEU A 128 -3.22 -22.88 1.17
CA LEU A 128 -2.73 -22.68 2.54
C LEU A 128 -1.19 -22.83 2.66
N ASP A 129 -0.56 -23.52 1.70
CA ASP A 129 0.89 -23.71 1.64
C ASP A 129 1.59 -22.55 0.90
N SER A 130 0.84 -21.56 0.42
CA SER A 130 1.44 -20.38 -0.20
C SER A 130 2.34 -19.64 0.79
N LYS A 131 3.54 -19.26 0.32
CA LYS A 131 4.50 -18.42 1.07
C LYS A 131 3.84 -17.16 1.64
N TYR A 132 2.85 -16.60 0.94
CA TYR A 132 2.20 -15.34 1.29
C TYR A 132 0.84 -15.51 1.96
N TYR A 133 0.46 -16.72 2.37
CA TYR A 133 -0.82 -16.97 3.04
C TYR A 133 -0.97 -16.12 4.32
N SER A 134 0.09 -16.01 5.11
CA SER A 134 0.08 -15.20 6.35
C SER A 134 -0.18 -13.71 6.08
N TYR A 135 0.31 -13.17 4.97
CA TYR A 135 0.01 -11.78 4.56
C TYR A 135 -1.48 -11.62 4.25
N SER A 136 -2.05 -12.53 3.44
CA SER A 136 -3.47 -12.49 3.07
C SER A 136 -4.38 -12.55 4.30
N GLN A 137 -4.06 -13.42 5.27
CA GLN A 137 -4.81 -13.52 6.51
C GLN A 137 -4.70 -12.25 7.37
N ASN A 138 -3.48 -11.73 7.55
CA ASN A 138 -3.25 -10.53 8.38
C ASN A 138 -3.85 -9.26 7.78
N LYS A 139 -4.03 -9.22 6.46
CA LYS A 139 -4.66 -8.10 5.75
C LYS A 139 -6.15 -8.31 5.47
N GLU A 140 -6.71 -9.44 5.93
CA GLU A 140 -8.11 -9.80 5.73
C GLU A 140 -8.52 -9.71 4.25
N LEU A 141 -7.63 -10.16 3.35
CA LEU A 141 -7.90 -10.14 1.93
C LEU A 141 -9.07 -11.09 1.62
N ASP A 142 -9.94 -10.66 0.72
CA ASP A 142 -10.95 -11.56 0.17
C ASP A 142 -10.31 -12.65 -0.71
N LEU A 143 -11.08 -13.70 -1.03
CA LEU A 143 -10.54 -14.87 -1.73
C LEU A 143 -9.91 -14.54 -3.09
N TYR A 144 -10.39 -13.50 -3.77
CA TYR A 144 -9.87 -13.09 -5.07
C TYR A 144 -8.48 -12.47 -4.94
N ASP A 145 -8.35 -11.51 -4.03
CA ASP A 145 -7.07 -10.84 -3.77
C ASP A 145 -6.09 -11.80 -3.10
N ALA A 146 -6.55 -12.64 -2.16
CA ALA A 146 -5.74 -13.66 -1.51
C ALA A 146 -5.20 -14.68 -2.52
N TYR A 147 -6.01 -15.13 -3.49
CA TYR A 147 -5.56 -16.03 -4.54
C TYR A 147 -4.49 -15.35 -5.41
N LYS A 148 -4.72 -14.11 -5.84
CA LYS A 148 -3.75 -13.35 -6.65
C LYS A 148 -2.42 -13.18 -5.93
N ILE A 149 -2.44 -12.85 -4.63
CA ILE A 149 -1.23 -12.79 -3.81
C ILE A 149 -0.55 -14.16 -3.69
N SER A 150 -1.34 -15.24 -3.57
CA SER A 150 -0.80 -16.59 -3.34
C SER A 150 0.06 -17.13 -4.48
N ILE A 151 -0.15 -16.62 -5.70
CA ILE A 151 0.54 -17.02 -6.93
C ILE A 151 1.67 -16.06 -7.33
N LEU A 152 1.98 -15.03 -6.50
CA LEU A 152 3.07 -14.12 -6.79
C LEU A 152 4.42 -14.82 -6.73
N ASN A 153 5.34 -14.39 -7.59
CA ASN A 153 6.73 -14.81 -7.55
C ASN A 153 7.63 -13.58 -7.37
N LEU A 154 8.39 -13.56 -6.26
CA LEU A 154 9.36 -12.50 -5.99
C LEU A 154 10.75 -13.05 -6.28
N GLU A 155 11.37 -12.57 -7.35
CA GLU A 155 12.65 -13.07 -7.83
C GLU A 155 13.79 -12.16 -7.37
N LYS A 156 14.86 -12.75 -6.83
CA LYS A 156 16.07 -12.00 -6.48
C LYS A 156 16.76 -11.55 -7.77
N THR A 157 16.89 -10.24 -7.97
CA THR A 157 17.46 -9.65 -9.20
C THR A 157 18.86 -9.09 -9.00
N LYS A 158 19.17 -8.58 -7.81
CA LYS A 158 20.47 -7.94 -7.50
C LYS A 158 20.86 -8.17 -6.05
N THR A 159 22.17 -8.23 -5.79
CA THR A 159 22.76 -8.11 -4.46
C THR A 159 23.61 -6.85 -4.40
N GLU A 160 23.50 -6.08 -3.34
CA GLU A 160 24.21 -4.82 -3.16
C GLU A 160 24.83 -4.73 -1.76
N LYS A 161 26.16 -4.58 -1.68
CA LYS A 161 26.87 -4.43 -0.41
C LYS A 161 26.88 -2.96 0.00
N ILE A 162 26.19 -2.63 1.10
CA ILE A 162 26.06 -1.25 1.59
C ILE A 162 27.18 -0.88 2.56
N SER A 163 27.62 -1.86 3.37
CA SER A 163 28.74 -1.68 4.29
C SER A 163 29.43 -3.02 4.54
N LYS A 164 30.43 -3.04 5.42
CA LYS A 164 31.03 -4.29 5.90
C LYS A 164 29.99 -5.24 6.51
N HIS A 165 28.95 -4.71 7.16
CA HIS A 165 28.00 -5.50 7.96
C HIS A 165 26.60 -5.61 7.34
N PHE A 166 26.38 -4.98 6.17
CA PHE A 166 25.07 -4.89 5.55
C PHE A 166 25.12 -5.17 4.05
N THR A 167 24.27 -6.11 3.64
CA THR A 167 24.02 -6.46 2.25
C THR A 167 22.51 -6.36 1.99
N LEU A 168 22.13 -5.90 0.80
CA LEU A 168 20.75 -5.81 0.35
C LEU A 168 20.53 -6.74 -0.82
N ASN A 169 19.54 -7.60 -0.70
CA ASN A 169 19.06 -8.45 -1.79
C ASN A 169 17.78 -7.85 -2.35
N TRP A 170 17.78 -7.47 -3.62
CA TRP A 170 16.63 -6.88 -4.29
C TRP A 170 15.73 -7.96 -4.87
N TYR A 171 14.44 -7.89 -4.56
CA TYR A 171 13.43 -8.82 -5.05
C TYR A 171 12.42 -8.09 -5.92
N LEU A 172 12.15 -8.60 -7.12
CA LEU A 172 11.26 -8.03 -8.13
C LEU A 172 10.02 -8.92 -8.32
N GLU A 173 8.85 -8.30 -8.43
CA GLU A 173 7.68 -8.92 -9.07
C GLU A 173 7.62 -8.44 -10.52
N LYS A 174 7.59 -9.38 -11.48
CA LYS A 174 7.86 -9.08 -12.89
C LYS A 174 6.75 -8.25 -13.53
N GLU A 175 5.50 -8.56 -13.23
CA GLU A 175 4.33 -8.00 -13.90
C GLU A 175 4.07 -6.55 -13.47
N SER A 176 4.28 -6.24 -12.19
CA SER A 176 4.19 -4.89 -11.64
C SER A 176 5.48 -4.10 -11.72
N ASN A 177 6.61 -4.76 -11.98
CA ASN A 177 7.96 -4.20 -11.92
C ASN A 177 8.31 -3.58 -10.55
N ILE A 178 7.63 -4.00 -9.48
CA ILE A 178 7.84 -3.49 -8.12
C ILE A 178 9.00 -4.24 -7.48
N SER A 179 10.04 -3.49 -7.16
CA SER A 179 11.25 -4.00 -6.50
C SER A 179 11.39 -3.44 -5.09
N LEU A 180 11.71 -4.31 -4.13
CA LEU A 180 12.11 -3.91 -2.79
C LEU A 180 13.20 -4.82 -2.26
N PHE A 181 14.11 -4.25 -1.46
CA PHE A 181 15.22 -4.98 -0.89
C PHE A 181 14.81 -5.83 0.32
N ARG A 182 15.67 -6.78 0.66
CA ARG A 182 15.74 -7.54 1.91
C ARG A 182 17.13 -7.33 2.50
N LEU A 183 17.19 -7.14 3.81
CA LEU A 183 18.43 -6.94 4.54
C LEU A 183 19.07 -8.28 4.89
N GLU A 184 20.37 -8.38 4.65
CA GLU A 184 21.26 -9.34 5.29
C GLU A 184 22.21 -8.59 6.21
N SER A 185 22.50 -9.18 7.37
CA SER A 185 23.49 -8.64 8.30
C SER A 185 24.34 -9.72 8.93
N GLU A 186 25.64 -9.44 9.04
CA GLU A 186 26.59 -10.27 9.77
C GLU A 186 26.54 -10.00 11.29
N THR A 187 25.82 -8.97 11.72
CA THR A 187 25.75 -8.55 13.12
C THR A 187 24.70 -9.35 13.89
N LYS A 188 25.13 -10.14 14.88
CA LYS A 188 24.26 -10.98 15.73
C LYS A 188 23.15 -10.23 16.50
N LYS A 189 23.25 -8.90 16.65
CA LYS A 189 22.25 -8.06 17.34
C LYS A 189 21.03 -7.73 16.48
N ILE A 190 21.13 -7.95 15.17
CA ILE A 190 20.09 -7.64 14.20
C ILE A 190 19.31 -8.92 13.93
N LYS A 191 18.01 -8.77 13.69
CA LYS A 191 17.13 -9.88 13.30
C LYS A 191 16.65 -9.69 11.86
N PRO A 192 17.46 -10.06 10.85
CA PRO A 192 17.12 -9.87 9.45
C PRO A 192 15.74 -10.41 9.09
N ASP A 193 15.36 -11.58 9.60
CA ASP A 193 14.07 -12.20 9.29
C ASP A 193 12.88 -11.32 9.68
N SER A 194 12.88 -10.75 10.88
CA SER A 194 11.78 -9.87 11.34
C SER A 194 11.68 -8.60 10.50
N ILE A 195 12.82 -8.02 10.11
CA ILE A 195 12.86 -6.85 9.23
C ILE A 195 12.36 -7.24 7.82
N ASN A 196 12.82 -8.37 7.31
CA ASN A 196 12.50 -8.87 5.98
C ASN A 196 11.04 -9.26 5.85
N THR A 197 10.39 -9.74 6.91
CA THR A 197 8.93 -9.91 6.95
C THR A 197 8.21 -8.58 6.79
N VAL A 198 8.67 -7.52 7.46
CA VAL A 198 8.05 -6.18 7.33
C VAL A 198 8.27 -5.61 5.93
N LEU A 199 9.49 -5.71 5.38
CA LEU A 199 9.79 -5.29 4.01
C LEU A 199 8.96 -6.09 2.99
N GLU A 200 8.82 -7.40 3.18
CA GLU A 200 7.97 -8.23 2.32
C GLU A 200 6.51 -7.82 2.37
N ASN A 201 5.96 -7.57 3.55
CA ASN A 201 4.59 -7.09 3.70
C ASN A 201 4.37 -5.72 3.05
N ILE A 202 5.37 -4.83 3.12
CA ILE A 202 5.34 -3.55 2.40
C ILE A 202 5.29 -3.81 0.90
N GLN A 203 6.20 -4.63 0.35
CA GLN A 203 6.22 -4.95 -1.09
C GLN A 203 4.92 -5.58 -1.57
N LEU A 204 4.38 -6.56 -0.83
CA LEU A 204 3.09 -7.19 -1.14
C LEU A 204 1.94 -6.19 -1.13
N SER A 205 1.94 -5.21 -0.22
CA SER A 205 0.94 -4.14 -0.19
C SER A 205 1.03 -3.24 -1.42
N LEU A 206 2.24 -2.91 -1.88
CA LEU A 206 2.43 -2.13 -3.11
C LEU A 206 1.96 -2.89 -4.35
N ILE A 207 2.29 -4.19 -4.44
CA ILE A 207 1.87 -5.07 -5.55
C ILE A 207 0.35 -5.25 -5.56
N HIS A 208 -0.26 -5.48 -4.39
CA HIS A 208 -1.71 -5.55 -4.25
C HIS A 208 -2.38 -4.26 -4.74
N THR A 209 -1.86 -3.11 -4.29
CA THR A 209 -2.33 -1.79 -4.72
C THR A 209 -2.20 -1.61 -6.24
N TYR A 210 -1.06 -2.01 -6.81
CA TYR A 210 -0.83 -1.95 -8.25
C TYR A 210 -1.90 -2.70 -9.03
N PHE A 211 -2.26 -3.91 -8.61
CA PHE A 211 -3.29 -4.70 -9.28
C PHE A 211 -4.71 -4.13 -9.10
N GLN A 212 -5.01 -3.43 -8.01
CA GLN A 212 -6.33 -2.84 -7.77
C GLN A 212 -6.64 -1.58 -8.61
N TYR A 213 -5.64 -0.80 -9.05
CA TYR A 213 -5.86 0.48 -9.78
C TYR A 213 -6.09 0.34 -11.30
N ASN A 214 -6.36 -0.86 -11.80
CA ASN A 214 -6.53 -1.21 -13.22
C ASN A 214 -7.95 -0.83 -13.76
N PRO A 215 -8.12 -0.35 -15.02
CA PRO A 215 -7.16 -0.10 -16.10
C PRO A 215 -6.39 1.22 -16.05
N ASN A 216 -6.55 2.01 -15.00
CA ASN A 216 -5.89 3.32 -14.89
C ASN A 216 -4.44 3.24 -14.38
N ARG A 217 -3.74 2.12 -14.62
CA ARG A 217 -2.40 1.82 -14.08
C ARG A 217 -1.24 2.45 -14.85
N GLU A 218 -1.52 3.30 -15.85
CA GLU A 218 -0.48 3.90 -16.69
C GLU A 218 0.59 4.56 -15.81
N ASN A 219 1.81 4.06 -15.90
CA ASN A 219 2.98 4.60 -15.23
C ASN A 219 2.94 4.63 -13.69
N LEU A 220 2.17 3.74 -13.03
CA LEU A 220 2.33 3.52 -11.59
C LEU A 220 3.68 2.85 -11.31
N THR A 221 4.62 3.59 -10.74
CA THR A 221 5.94 3.09 -10.37
C THR A 221 6.24 3.37 -8.91
N PHE A 222 7.08 2.53 -8.31
CA PHE A 222 7.57 2.68 -6.95
C PHE A 222 9.10 2.61 -6.93
N GLN A 223 9.72 3.59 -6.29
CA GLN A 223 11.17 3.71 -6.15
C GLN A 223 11.54 3.82 -4.68
N PRO A 224 12.11 2.76 -4.07
CA PRO A 224 12.67 2.84 -2.73
C PRO A 224 14.00 3.60 -2.72
N GLN A 225 14.19 4.43 -1.69
CA GLN A 225 15.41 5.19 -1.44
C GLN A 225 15.79 5.08 0.03
N ILE A 226 16.92 4.43 0.33
CA ILE A 226 17.44 4.34 1.70
C ILE A 226 17.99 5.71 2.11
N THR A 227 17.53 6.22 3.25
CA THR A 227 17.96 7.51 3.80
C THR A 227 18.96 7.33 4.95
N LEU A 228 18.85 6.24 5.71
CA LEU A 228 19.82 5.84 6.72
C LEU A 228 19.78 4.31 6.91
N LEU A 229 20.96 3.71 7.06
CA LEU A 229 21.11 2.34 7.54
C LEU A 229 22.33 2.31 8.48
N ASN A 230 22.09 1.99 9.76
CA ASN A 230 23.13 1.86 10.79
C ASN A 230 22.87 0.59 11.63
N GLU A 231 23.47 0.45 12.82
CA GLU A 231 23.28 -0.75 13.65
C GLU A 231 21.93 -0.82 14.39
N THR A 232 21.20 0.29 14.48
CA THR A 232 19.96 0.41 15.26
C THR A 232 18.72 0.58 14.40
N LEU A 233 18.85 1.19 13.22
CA LEU A 233 17.76 1.70 12.42
C LEU A 233 17.97 1.46 10.92
N LEU A 234 16.87 1.16 10.24
CA LEU A 234 16.73 1.30 8.79
C LEU A 234 15.68 2.38 8.53
N SER A 235 16.08 3.45 7.84
CA SER A 235 15.18 4.49 7.33
C SER A 235 15.23 4.53 5.81
N PHE A 236 14.07 4.57 5.18
CA PHE A 236 13.95 4.69 3.73
C PHE A 236 12.66 5.40 3.33
N LYS A 237 12.62 5.90 2.10
CA LYS A 237 11.44 6.46 1.46
C LYS A 237 10.98 5.57 0.32
N LEU A 238 9.69 5.54 0.07
CA LEU A 238 9.08 5.04 -1.15
C LEU A 238 8.54 6.23 -1.91
N ILE A 239 9.09 6.48 -3.09
CA ILE A 239 8.59 7.48 -4.02
C ILE A 239 7.70 6.74 -5.01
N SER A 240 6.45 7.14 -5.15
CA SER A 240 5.57 6.63 -6.18
C SER A 240 5.19 7.70 -7.18
N ASN A 241 5.11 7.31 -8.43
CA ASN A 241 4.62 8.15 -9.52
C ASN A 241 3.38 7.47 -10.10
N THR A 242 2.30 8.21 -10.33
CA THR A 242 1.07 7.68 -10.92
C THR A 242 0.57 8.63 -11.98
N ILE A 243 0.19 8.11 -13.14
CA ILE A 243 -0.50 8.88 -14.18
C ILE A 243 -1.90 8.28 -14.33
N LEU A 244 -2.88 8.95 -13.75
CA LEU A 244 -4.27 8.63 -14.03
C LEU A 244 -4.66 9.27 -15.36
N LYS A 245 -5.46 8.57 -16.17
CA LYS A 245 -5.88 9.01 -17.51
C LYS A 245 -6.37 10.47 -17.49
N ASN A 246 -5.77 11.30 -18.35
CA ASN A 246 -6.05 12.74 -18.49
C ASN A 246 -5.73 13.62 -17.26
N GLN A 247 -4.84 13.16 -16.37
CA GLN A 247 -4.35 13.95 -15.24
C GLN A 247 -2.83 14.13 -15.31
N ASN A 248 -2.32 15.20 -14.68
CA ASN A 248 -0.90 15.39 -14.49
C ASN A 248 -0.32 14.25 -13.63
N PRO A 249 0.93 13.81 -13.88
CA PRO A 249 1.59 12.83 -13.04
C PRO A 249 1.58 13.27 -11.57
N VAL A 250 1.07 12.41 -10.70
CA VAL A 250 1.07 12.64 -9.26
C VAL A 250 2.24 11.86 -8.67
N LYS A 251 3.16 12.60 -8.06
CA LYS A 251 4.27 12.02 -7.30
C LYS A 251 3.94 12.09 -5.81
N THR A 252 4.00 10.96 -5.13
CA THR A 252 3.82 10.87 -3.68
C THR A 252 5.03 10.23 -3.03
N GLN A 253 5.27 10.54 -1.76
CA GLN A 253 6.34 9.92 -0.99
C GLN A 253 5.79 9.42 0.35
N GLN A 254 6.25 8.23 0.74
CA GLN A 254 6.04 7.66 2.06
C GLN A 254 7.40 7.36 2.68
N ALA A 255 7.55 7.51 3.99
CA ALA A 255 8.79 7.21 4.68
C ALA A 255 8.56 6.17 5.76
N PHE A 256 9.60 5.37 6.00
CA PHE A 256 9.58 4.24 6.91
C PHE A 256 10.82 4.28 7.76
N VAL A 257 10.66 4.05 9.06
CA VAL A 257 11.77 3.93 10.01
C VAL A 257 11.55 2.66 10.83
N LEU A 258 12.45 1.69 10.69
CA LEU A 258 12.35 0.37 11.31
C LEU A 258 13.48 0.18 12.31
N ASN A 259 13.16 -0.40 13.47
CA ASN A 259 14.15 -0.86 14.44
C ASN A 259 14.80 -2.16 13.94
N LEU A 260 16.13 -2.20 13.83
CA LEU A 260 16.84 -3.38 13.30
C LEU A 260 16.91 -4.57 14.27
N GLN A 261 16.59 -4.38 15.55
CA GLN A 261 16.59 -5.47 16.53
C GLN A 261 15.35 -6.36 16.43
N ASN A 262 14.23 -5.83 15.89
CA ASN A 262 12.95 -6.53 15.90
C ASN A 262 12.06 -6.25 14.68
N GLY A 263 12.46 -5.38 13.75
CA GLY A 263 11.68 -5.00 12.57
C GLY A 263 10.51 -4.04 12.87
N VAL A 264 10.29 -3.66 14.13
CA VAL A 264 9.13 -2.85 14.53
C VAL A 264 9.27 -1.43 13.96
N PRO A 265 8.22 -0.90 13.29
CA PRO A 265 8.19 0.51 12.89
C PRO A 265 8.30 1.43 14.10
N ILE A 266 9.10 2.48 13.96
CA ILE A 266 9.35 3.44 15.03
C ILE A 266 8.45 4.64 14.83
N ALA A 267 7.68 5.01 15.86
CA ALA A 267 6.91 6.24 15.86
C ALA A 267 7.83 7.46 15.99
N LEU A 268 7.39 8.61 15.46
CA LEU A 268 8.15 9.86 15.56
C LEU A 268 8.42 10.26 17.01
N GLU A 269 7.42 10.08 17.88
CA GLU A 269 7.46 10.35 19.32
C GLU A 269 8.47 9.45 20.05
N ASP A 270 8.85 8.32 19.46
CA ASP A 270 9.90 7.46 19.98
C ASP A 270 11.30 7.94 19.65
N ILE A 271 11.44 8.84 18.68
CA ILE A 271 12.70 9.44 18.26
C ILE A 271 12.89 10.81 18.90
N ILE A 272 11.83 11.63 18.87
CA ILE A 272 11.84 12.99 19.40
C ILE A 272 10.61 13.24 20.27
N TRP A 273 10.84 13.78 21.47
CA TRP A 273 9.78 14.13 22.40
C TRP A 273 10.01 15.51 22.99
N PHE A 274 9.09 16.44 22.69
CA PHE A 274 9.23 17.85 23.07
C PHE A 274 8.62 18.21 24.43
N ASP A 275 7.87 17.30 25.06
CA ASP A 275 7.18 17.52 26.32
C ASP A 275 7.87 16.82 27.48
N GLU A 276 8.97 17.38 27.96
CA GLU A 276 9.76 16.76 29.05
C GLU A 276 8.97 16.55 30.35
N LYS A 277 7.83 17.22 30.52
CA LYS A 277 7.03 17.18 31.75
C LYS A 277 5.96 16.08 31.73
N ASN A 278 5.50 15.69 30.54
CA ASN A 278 4.43 14.71 30.39
C ASN A 278 4.94 13.41 29.76
N ALA A 279 4.31 12.30 30.15
CA ALA A 279 4.58 11.02 29.53
C ALA A 279 4.08 11.01 28.08
N LYS A 280 4.75 10.21 27.24
CA LYS A 280 4.30 9.96 25.87
C LYS A 280 2.95 9.24 25.88
N PRO A 281 2.00 9.62 25.01
CA PRO A 281 0.82 8.81 24.76
C PRO A 281 1.20 7.39 24.34
N ASP A 282 0.35 6.42 24.68
CA ASP A 282 0.49 5.07 24.16
C ASP A 282 0.38 5.06 22.63
N ALA A 283 1.00 4.05 21.98
CA ALA A 283 1.04 3.97 20.52
C ALA A 283 -0.34 3.97 19.83
N ASN A 284 -1.40 3.57 20.55
CA ASN A 284 -2.77 3.52 20.03
C ASN A 284 -3.61 4.76 20.40
N ALA A 285 -3.05 5.70 21.16
CA ALA A 285 -3.72 6.93 21.61
C ALA A 285 -3.65 7.99 20.49
N ILE A 286 -4.37 7.74 19.39
CA ILE A 286 -4.31 8.55 18.16
C ILE A 286 -4.73 10.00 18.43
N SER A 287 -5.80 10.19 19.21
CA SER A 287 -6.35 11.52 19.50
C SER A 287 -5.38 12.34 20.37
N GLU A 288 -4.81 11.72 21.39
CA GLU A 288 -3.85 12.33 22.32
C GLU A 288 -2.56 12.68 21.59
N THR A 289 -2.08 11.78 20.72
CA THR A 289 -0.92 12.03 19.85
C THR A 289 -1.17 13.22 18.93
N TYR A 290 -2.35 13.30 18.31
CA TYR A 290 -2.71 14.43 17.45
C TYR A 290 -2.79 15.75 18.21
N GLU A 291 -3.39 15.75 19.41
CA GLU A 291 -3.47 16.94 20.26
C GLU A 291 -2.10 17.42 20.74
N TYR A 292 -1.22 16.50 21.15
CA TYR A 292 0.19 16.82 21.42
C TYR A 292 0.86 17.44 20.19
N ARG A 293 0.64 16.82 19.01
CA ARG A 293 1.29 17.29 17.78
C ARG A 293 0.86 18.70 17.41
N LYS A 294 -0.44 18.98 17.51
CA LYS A 294 -1.03 20.28 17.21
C LYS A 294 -0.58 21.36 18.19
N LYS A 295 -0.55 21.07 19.50
CA LYS A 295 -0.30 22.07 20.55
C LYS A 295 1.18 22.36 20.78
N LEU A 296 2.05 21.37 20.62
CA LEU A 296 3.46 21.49 21.04
C LEU A 296 4.44 21.12 19.93
N PHE A 297 4.28 19.97 19.29
CA PHE A 297 5.24 19.50 18.28
C PHE A 297 5.31 20.45 17.08
N ALA A 298 4.17 20.72 16.45
CA ALA A 298 4.11 21.48 15.22
C ALA A 298 4.61 22.93 15.40
N PRO A 299 4.23 23.67 16.46
CA PRO A 299 4.81 24.98 16.74
C PRO A 299 6.34 24.95 16.89
N LYS A 300 6.89 23.94 17.59
CA LYS A 300 8.35 23.81 17.77
C LYS A 300 9.06 23.48 16.46
N VAL A 301 8.56 22.51 15.69
CA VAL A 301 9.11 22.16 14.37
C VAL A 301 9.05 23.34 13.43
N PHE A 302 7.91 24.03 13.37
CA PHE A 302 7.74 25.22 12.54
C PHE A 302 8.75 26.30 12.90
N ALA A 303 8.94 26.59 14.19
CA ALA A 303 9.91 27.58 14.65
C ALA A 303 11.35 27.23 14.24
N ILE A 304 11.76 25.97 14.42
CA ILE A 304 13.11 25.51 14.04
C ILE A 304 13.30 25.58 12.52
N LEU A 305 12.32 25.12 11.74
CA LEU A 305 12.41 25.17 10.27
C LEU A 305 12.36 26.61 9.75
N ASN A 306 11.64 27.51 10.41
CA ASN A 306 11.61 28.93 10.05
C ASN A 306 12.95 29.64 10.34
N GLU A 307 13.70 29.17 11.35
CA GLU A 307 15.08 29.61 11.59
C GLU A 307 16.03 29.07 10.49
N LEU A 308 15.93 27.79 10.16
CA LEU A 308 16.84 27.11 9.24
C LEU A 308 16.57 27.44 7.75
N TYR A 309 15.31 27.63 7.38
CA TYR A 309 14.85 27.74 5.99
C TYR A 309 13.78 28.85 5.84
N PRO A 310 14.05 30.10 6.22
CA PRO A 310 13.05 31.17 6.27
C PRO A 310 12.35 31.41 4.93
N GLU A 311 13.09 31.39 3.83
CA GLU A 311 12.52 31.61 2.48
C GLU A 311 11.54 30.49 2.07
N LYS A 312 11.86 29.23 2.41
CA LYS A 312 10.99 28.09 2.09
C LYS A 312 9.73 28.09 2.95
N MET A 313 9.87 28.47 4.22
CA MET A 313 8.77 28.53 5.19
C MET A 313 7.79 29.68 4.94
N GLN A 314 8.20 30.74 4.24
CA GLN A 314 7.29 31.81 3.83
C GLN A 314 6.39 31.42 2.64
N SER A 315 6.67 30.30 1.97
CA SER A 315 5.87 29.83 0.85
C SER A 315 4.44 29.50 1.29
N ASN A 316 3.46 30.02 0.57
CA ASN A 316 2.07 29.60 0.70
C ASN A 316 1.80 28.28 -0.06
N ASN A 317 2.76 27.77 -0.83
CA ASN A 317 2.62 26.50 -1.52
C ASN A 317 2.38 25.41 -0.47
N CYS A 318 1.32 24.62 -0.66
CA CYS A 318 0.97 23.51 0.23
C CYS A 318 0.82 23.90 1.71
N ASP A 319 0.44 25.14 1.97
CA ASP A 319 0.30 25.67 3.33
C ASP A 319 1.60 25.50 4.17
N LEU A 320 2.77 25.55 3.54
CA LEU A 320 4.06 25.43 4.23
C LEU A 320 4.25 26.47 5.33
N ASN A 321 3.70 27.67 5.11
CA ASN A 321 3.68 28.78 6.07
C ASN A 321 2.67 28.63 7.22
N LYS A 322 1.89 27.55 7.28
CA LYS A 322 0.95 27.28 8.38
C LYS A 322 1.52 26.24 9.35
N VAL A 323 1.51 26.57 10.64
CA VAL A 323 1.92 25.64 11.72
C VAL A 323 1.15 24.31 11.67
N SER A 324 -0.16 24.35 11.37
CA SER A 324 -1.02 23.17 11.33
C SER A 324 -0.57 22.10 10.32
N THR A 325 0.10 22.50 9.24
CA THR A 325 0.64 21.59 8.21
C THR A 325 1.67 20.62 8.81
N TRP A 326 2.38 21.05 9.85
CA TRP A 326 3.44 20.29 10.50
C TRP A 326 2.94 19.39 11.65
N ALA A 327 1.61 19.30 11.85
CA ALA A 327 1.01 18.47 12.91
C ALA A 327 0.83 17.00 12.53
N ILE A 328 0.92 16.64 11.25
CA ILE A 328 0.86 15.24 10.79
C ILE A 328 1.98 15.01 9.76
N PRO A 329 3.25 15.13 10.17
CA PRO A 329 4.33 14.95 9.23
C PRO A 329 4.53 13.46 8.93
N ASN A 330 4.95 13.18 7.71
CA ASN A 330 5.73 12.02 7.38
C ASN A 330 7.20 12.31 7.69
N PHE A 331 8.01 11.31 8.04
CA PHE A 331 9.39 11.55 8.43
C PHE A 331 10.35 10.43 8.04
N ALA A 332 11.58 10.82 7.69
CA ALA A 332 12.69 9.91 7.45
C ALA A 332 13.89 10.34 8.28
N ILE A 333 14.68 9.38 8.74
CA ILE A 333 15.98 9.66 9.36
C ILE A 333 17.04 9.68 8.26
N THR A 334 17.83 10.74 8.21
CA THR A 334 18.95 10.90 7.29
C THR A 334 20.26 10.92 8.09
N LYS A 335 21.39 11.05 7.40
CA LYS A 335 22.69 11.27 8.05
C LYS A 335 22.78 12.66 8.69
N GLN A 336 22.04 13.64 8.16
CA GLN A 336 22.10 15.04 8.59
C GLN A 336 21.09 15.36 9.70
N GLY A 337 20.01 14.59 9.83
CA GLY A 337 18.95 14.89 10.78
C GLY A 337 17.65 14.16 10.49
N ILE A 338 16.54 14.72 10.97
CA ILE A 338 15.19 14.23 10.67
C ILE A 338 14.63 15.04 9.50
N LEU A 339 14.37 14.37 8.38
CA LEU A 339 13.65 14.93 7.24
C LEU A 339 12.15 14.87 7.51
N PHE A 340 11.49 16.01 7.56
CA PHE A 340 10.04 16.12 7.64
C PHE A 340 9.44 16.37 6.27
N SER A 341 8.34 15.68 5.99
CA SER A 341 7.49 15.90 4.81
C SER A 341 6.03 15.70 5.19
N PHE A 342 5.11 15.79 4.26
CA PHE A 342 3.69 15.49 4.48
C PHE A 342 3.08 14.83 3.26
N ASN A 343 1.92 14.19 3.45
CA ASN A 343 1.19 13.54 2.36
C ASN A 343 0.84 14.57 1.28
N HIS A 344 1.26 14.28 0.06
CA HIS A 344 1.21 15.22 -1.06
C HIS A 344 -0.19 15.35 -1.64
N SER A 345 -0.56 16.60 -1.93
CA SER A 345 -1.54 16.93 -2.97
C SER A 345 -0.82 16.91 -4.34
N PRO A 346 -1.51 16.62 -5.46
CA PRO A 346 -0.96 16.73 -6.80
C PRO A 346 -0.26 18.06 -7.13
N THR A 347 -0.54 19.12 -6.37
CA THR A 347 0.00 20.47 -6.56
C THR A 347 1.27 20.74 -5.74
N CYS A 348 1.75 19.76 -4.97
CA CYS A 348 2.84 19.93 -4.01
C CYS A 348 4.14 19.28 -4.47
N ASP A 349 5.22 20.04 -4.42
CA ASP A 349 6.57 19.52 -4.65
C ASP A 349 7.09 18.73 -3.46
N PHE A 350 7.97 17.76 -3.73
CA PHE A 350 8.67 17.02 -2.70
C PHE A 350 9.46 17.94 -1.78
N ILE A 351 9.24 17.75 -0.48
CA ILE A 351 10.01 18.39 0.57
C ILE A 351 11.18 17.49 0.89
N ASP A 352 12.32 17.80 0.30
CA ASP A 352 13.62 17.20 0.57
C ASP A 352 14.53 18.12 1.41
N TRP A 353 14.14 19.39 1.55
CA TRP A 353 14.91 20.42 2.25
C TRP A 353 14.60 20.54 3.74
N ALA A 354 13.42 20.11 4.23
CA ALA A 354 12.99 20.32 5.62
C ALA A 354 13.64 19.32 6.58
N ILE A 355 14.97 19.36 6.64
CA ILE A 355 15.80 18.54 7.52
C ILE A 355 16.12 19.35 8.77
N ILE A 356 15.73 18.85 9.94
CA ILE A 356 16.20 19.43 11.20
C ILE A 356 17.44 18.66 11.66
N PRO A 357 18.61 19.31 11.78
CA PRO A 357 19.84 18.67 12.25
C PRO A 357 19.71 18.11 13.66
N PHE A 358 20.37 16.98 13.93
CA PHE A 358 20.30 16.34 15.25
C PHE A 358 20.80 17.26 16.37
N GLU A 359 21.76 18.14 16.09
CA GLU A 359 22.30 19.11 17.04
C GLU A 359 21.19 20.02 17.60
N LYS A 360 20.27 20.49 16.75
CA LYS A 360 19.10 21.31 17.13
C LYS A 360 18.05 20.52 17.91
N LEU A 361 18.09 19.18 17.83
CA LEU A 361 17.13 18.28 18.48
C LEU A 361 17.70 17.60 19.73
N THR A 362 19.01 17.71 20.00
CA THR A 362 19.72 17.00 21.06
C THR A 362 19.01 16.99 22.43
N PRO A 363 18.41 18.10 22.92
CA PRO A 363 17.69 18.09 24.19
C PRO A 363 16.48 17.14 24.22
N TYR A 364 15.90 16.86 23.05
CA TYR A 364 14.63 16.15 22.88
C TYR A 364 14.80 14.75 22.28
N LEU A 365 16.00 14.41 21.80
CA LEU A 365 16.29 13.13 21.15
C LEU A 365 16.33 11.98 22.15
N GLN A 366 15.71 10.88 21.77
CA GLN A 366 15.70 9.66 22.56
C GLN A 366 17.05 8.94 22.42
N LYS A 367 17.83 8.91 23.51
CA LYS A 367 19.21 8.39 23.56
C LYS A 367 19.37 6.95 23.04
N LYS A 368 18.31 6.13 23.10
CA LYS A 368 18.32 4.71 22.70
C LYS A 368 18.74 4.47 21.24
N TYR A 369 18.58 5.47 20.36
CA TYR A 369 18.84 5.30 18.93
C TYR A 369 20.22 5.77 18.44
N LYS A 370 21.02 6.40 19.31
CA LYS A 370 22.39 6.87 18.99
C LYS A 370 22.44 7.68 17.69
N LEU A 371 21.58 8.71 17.60
CA LEU A 371 21.46 9.57 16.43
C LEU A 371 22.46 10.74 16.42
N ASN A 372 23.30 10.86 17.46
CA ASN A 372 24.36 11.86 17.60
C ASN A 372 25.72 11.19 17.69
#